data_AF-A0A957DM40-F1
#
_entry.id   AF-A0A957DM40-F1
#
_cell.length_a   1.000
_cell.length_b   1.000
_cell.length_c   1.000
_cell.angle_alpha   90.00
_cell.angle_beta   90.00
_cell.angle_gamma   90.00
#
_symmetry.space_group_name_H-M   'P 1'
#
loop_
_entity.id
_entity.type
_entity.pdbx_description
1 polymer ?
#
loop_
_entity_poly.entity_id
_entity_poly.type
_entity_poly.pdbx_seq_one_letter_code
_entity_poly.pdbx_strand_id
1 'polypeptide(L)' 'MKTVGVDCIFAEDGAVQVKKVWLNGRWQSVGQGRQWLDEDGRHVLIMLPGEEVRELVLLPGTLRWEVVEIHGRRGGTAV' A
#
# COMPACT_ATOMS: atom_id res chain seq x y z
N MET A 1 1.04 13.87 14.14
CA MET A 1 0.34 13.16 13.06
C MET A 1 1.36 12.32 12.31
N LYS A 2 1.09 11.05 12.03
CA LYS A 2 1.89 10.29 11.05
C LYS A 2 1.41 10.72 9.66
N THR A 3 2.31 11.24 8.84
CA THR A 3 2.00 11.65 7.47
C THR A 3 2.40 10.53 6.54
N VAL A 4 1.47 10.10 5.69
CA VAL A 4 1.72 9.17 4.59
C VAL A 4 1.60 9.96 3.30
N GLY A 5 2.65 9.91 2.48
CA GLY A 5 2.63 10.43 1.11
C GLY A 5 2.83 9.28 0.15
N VAL A 6 2.11 9.29 -0.97
CA VAL A 6 2.22 8.26 -2.00
C VAL A 6 2.36 8.94 -3.36
N ASP A 7 3.44 8.65 -4.06
CA ASP A 7 3.64 8.99 -5.47
C ASP A 7 3.23 7.76 -6.29
N CYS A 8 2.16 7.89 -7.07
CA CYS A 8 1.61 6.80 -7.85
C CYS A 8 0.94 7.27 -9.15
N ILE A 9 0.70 6.31 -10.04
CA ILE A 9 -0.15 6.47 -11.23
C ILE A 9 -1.35 5.56 -11.07
N PHE A 10 -2.54 6.07 -11.42
CA PHE A 10 -3.72 5.26 -11.61
C PHE A 10 -3.85 4.89 -13.09
N ALA A 11 -4.00 3.60 -13.37
CA ALA A 11 -4.44 3.14 -14.67
C ALA A 11 -5.95 3.33 -14.82
N GLU A 12 -6.45 3.28 -16.05
CA GLU A 12 -7.88 3.48 -16.35
C GLU A 12 -8.80 2.43 -15.70
N ASP A 13 -8.28 1.22 -15.47
CA ASP A 13 -8.98 0.14 -14.76
C ASP A 13 -8.95 0.30 -13.23
N GLY A 14 -8.37 1.41 -12.74
CA GLY A 14 -8.22 1.71 -11.33
C GLY A 14 -7.03 1.02 -10.67
N ALA A 15 -6.23 0.23 -11.40
CA ALA A 15 -4.98 -0.32 -10.87
C ALA A 15 -4.03 0.82 -10.48
N VAL A 16 -3.34 0.66 -9.35
CA VAL A 16 -2.39 1.64 -8.85
C VAL A 16 -0.97 1.14 -9.09
N GLN A 17 -0.12 2.03 -9.60
CA GLN A 17 1.31 1.83 -9.68
C GLN A 17 2.00 2.80 -8.72
N VAL A 18 2.41 2.31 -7.55
CA VAL A 18 3.14 3.06 -6.54
C VAL A 18 4.62 3.12 -6.92
N LYS A 19 5.17 4.34 -6.92
CA LYS A 19 6.59 4.59 -7.23
C LYS A 19 7.38 4.90 -5.97
N LYS A 20 6.84 5.76 -5.10
CA LYS A 20 7.49 6.19 -3.87
C LYS A 20 6.49 6.38 -2.74
N VAL A 21 6.98 6.20 -1.52
CA VAL A 21 6.22 6.53 -0.31
C VAL A 21 7.01 7.46 0.59
N TRP A 22 6.32 8.41 1.22
CA TRP A 22 6.88 9.25 2.26
C TRP A 22 6.68 8.55 3.60
N LEU A 23 7.76 7.99 4.13
CA LEU A 23 7.79 7.32 5.42
C LEU A 23 9.07 7.73 6.16
N ASN A 24 8.99 7.84 7.49
CA ASN A 24 10.13 8.20 8.35
C ASN A 24 10.84 9.50 7.89
N GLY A 25 10.07 10.49 7.44
CA GLY A 25 10.58 11.82 7.07
C GLY A 25 11.30 11.90 5.73
N ARG A 26 11.16 10.89 4.85
CA ARG A 26 11.77 10.91 3.50
C ARG A 26 10.93 10.15 2.48
N TRP A 27 11.10 10.51 1.21
CA TRP A 27 10.62 9.71 0.08
C TRP A 27 11.52 8.48 -0.12
N GLN A 28 10.90 7.31 -0.27
CA GLN A 28 11.56 6.05 -0.53
C GLN A 28 10.94 5.41 -1.77
N SER A 29 11.76 5.03 -2.74
CA SER A 29 11.31 4.19 -3.85
C SER A 29 10.91 2.82 -3.32
N VAL A 30 9.88 2.23 -3.91
CA VAL A 30 9.36 0.93 -3.49
C VAL A 30 9.27 -0.03 -4.67
N GLY A 31 9.45 -1.31 -4.39
CA GLY A 31 8.90 -2.35 -5.25
C GLY A 31 7.40 -2.47 -4.99
N GLN A 32 6.64 -2.92 -6.00
CA GLN A 32 5.21 -3.19 -5.85
C GLN A 32 4.95 -4.69 -6.00
N GLY A 33 4.15 -5.23 -5.09
CA GLY A 33 3.65 -6.60 -5.15
C GLY A 33 2.23 -6.67 -5.74
N ARG A 34 1.42 -7.61 -5.24
CA ARG A 34 0.02 -7.71 -5.64
C ARG A 34 -0.77 -6.48 -5.18
N GLN A 35 -1.88 -6.25 -5.86
CA GLN A 35 -2.93 -5.33 -5.43
C GLN A 35 -4.29 -6.03 -5.52
N TRP A 36 -5.23 -5.65 -4.67
CA TRP A 36 -6.59 -6.17 -4.66
C TRP A 36 -7.57 -5.10 -4.16
N LEU A 37 -8.85 -5.40 -4.30
CA LEU A 37 -9.95 -4.57 -3.82
C LEU A 37 -10.81 -5.42 -2.89
N ASP A 38 -11.14 -4.91 -1.70
CA ASP A 38 -12.12 -5.49 -0.80
C ASP A 38 -13.00 -4.39 -0.16
N GLU A 39 -13.66 -4.70 0.96
CA GLU A 39 -14.58 -3.78 1.64
C GLU A 39 -13.88 -2.53 2.21
N ASP A 40 -12.59 -2.62 2.56
CA ASP A 40 -11.83 -1.52 3.16
C ASP A 40 -11.31 -0.55 2.09
N GLY A 41 -11.01 -1.07 0.89
CA GLY A 41 -10.66 -0.25 -0.26
C GLY A 41 -9.68 -0.93 -1.20
N ARG A 42 -8.78 -0.12 -1.79
CA ARG A 42 -7.72 -0.64 -2.68
C ARG A 42 -6.45 -0.89 -1.89
N HIS A 43 -6.04 -2.14 -1.87
CA HIS A 43 -4.85 -2.61 -1.17
C HIS A 43 -3.71 -2.77 -2.15
N VAL A 44 -2.51 -2.33 -1.77
CA VAL A 44 -1.29 -2.46 -2.55
C VAL A 44 -0.16 -2.91 -1.65
N LEU A 45 0.46 -4.05 -1.96
CA LEU A 45 1.71 -4.43 -1.31
C LEU A 45 2.87 -3.61 -1.85
N ILE A 46 3.66 -3.06 -0.95
CA ILE A 46 4.91 -2.38 -1.25
C ILE A 46 6.07 -3.07 -0.55
N MET A 47 7.21 -3.08 -1.23
CA MET A 47 8.48 -3.57 -0.71
C MET A 47 9.40 -2.36 -0.54
N LEU A 48 9.71 -2.04 0.71
CA LEU A 48 10.66 -1.00 1.08
C LEU A 48 12.11 -1.51 0.93
N PRO A 49 13.09 -0.61 0.87
CA PRO A 49 14.50 -0.99 0.97
C PRO A 49 14.76 -1.83 2.23
N GLY A 50 15.55 -2.90 2.11
CA GLY A 50 15.84 -3.81 3.22
C GLY A 50 14.83 -4.95 3.41
N GLU A 51 14.08 -5.29 2.35
CA GLU A 51 13.13 -6.43 2.31
C GLU A 51 11.92 -6.30 3.25
N GLU A 52 11.67 -5.10 3.77
CA GLU A 52 10.50 -4.80 4.58
C GLU A 52 9.25 -4.69 3.70
N VAL A 53 8.25 -5.53 3.95
CA VAL A 53 6.96 -5.47 3.26
C VAL A 53 5.95 -4.68 4.09
N ARG A 54 5.21 -3.80 3.42
CA ARG A 54 4.09 -3.04 3.98
C ARG A 54 2.91 -3.11 3.03
N GLU A 55 1.74 -2.82 3.57
CA GLU A 55 0.51 -2.69 2.80
C GLU A 55 0.05 -1.24 2.84
N LEU A 56 -0.33 -0.72 1.68
CA LEU A 56 -1.02 0.55 1.54
C LEU A 56 -2.49 0.29 1.27
N VAL A 57 -3.37 1.01 1.95
CA VAL A 57 -4.82 0.97 1.71
C VAL A 57 -5.30 2.36 1.32
N LEU A 58 -5.90 2.50 0.13
CA LEU A 58 -6.60 3.71 -0.29
C LEU A 58 -8.08 3.58 0.06
N LEU A 59 -8.53 4.34 1.05
CA LEU A 59 -9.91 4.33 1.52
C LEU A 59 -10.82 5.15 0.58
N PRO A 60 -11.83 4.56 -0.08
CA PRO A 60 -12.62 5.23 -1.11
C PRO A 60 -13.45 6.40 -0.59
N GLY A 61 -13.98 6.31 0.64
CA GLY A 61 -14.84 7.35 1.21
C GLY A 61 -14.10 8.62 1.64
N THR A 62 -12.78 8.55 1.83
CA THR A 62 -11.99 9.67 2.36
C THR A 62 -10.80 10.04 1.50
N LEU A 63 -10.46 9.21 0.50
CA LEU A 63 -9.26 9.32 -0.33
C LEU A 63 -7.97 9.42 0.50
N ARG A 64 -7.95 8.74 1.65
CA ARG A 64 -6.78 8.67 2.53
C ARG A 64 -6.00 7.40 2.29
N TRP A 65 -4.69 7.52 2.38
CA TRP A 65 -3.77 6.40 2.45
C TRP A 65 -3.53 5.99 3.89
N GLU A 66 -3.63 4.70 4.15
CA GLU A 66 -3.20 4.07 5.39
C GLU A 66 -2.06 3.09 5.13
N VAL A 67 -1.16 2.95 6.11
CA VAL A 67 -0.03 2.01 6.04
C VAL A 67 -0.26 0.96 7.11
N VAL A 68 -0.41 -0.29 6.68
CA VAL A 68 -0.64 -1.43 7.55
C VAL A 68 0.65 -2.24 7.66
N GLU A 69 1.05 -2.56 8.89
CA GLU A 69 2.17 -3.45 9.16
C GLU A 69 1.75 -4.90 8.97
N ILE A 70 2.38 -5.58 8.02
CA ILE A 70 2.16 -7.01 7.78
C ILE A 70 2.93 -7.78 8.84
N HIS A 71 2.33 -7.94 10.02
CA HIS A 71 2.81 -8.89 11.00
C HIS A 71 2.49 -10.29 10.48
N GLY A 72 3.52 -11.08 10.17
CA GLY A 72 3.32 -12.45 9.73
C GLY A 72 2.68 -13.30 10.83
N ARG A 73 1.34 -13.44 10.86
CA ARG A 73 0.63 -14.73 11.03
C ARG A 73 -0.91 -14.66 11.02
N ARG A 74 -1.47 -15.64 10.28
CA ARG A 74 -2.76 -16.37 10.39
C ARG A 74 -4.07 -15.67 9.98
N GLY A 75 -4.67 -16.20 8.90
CA GLY A 75 -6.12 -16.19 8.70
C GLY A 75 -6.53 -16.08 7.23
N GLY A 76 -6.48 -17.18 6.48
CA GLY A 76 -6.95 -17.20 5.10
C GLY A 76 -6.59 -18.50 4.39
N THR A 77 -7.20 -19.60 4.81
CA THR A 77 -7.36 -20.78 3.95
C THR A 77 -8.62 -20.55 3.12
N ALA A 78 -8.51 -20.67 1.79
CA ALA A 78 -9.56 -21.00 0.80
C ALA A 78 -9.16 -20.33 -0.54
N VAL A 79 -9.15 -20.97 -1.70
CA VAL A 79 -9.47 -22.33 -2.15
C VAL A 79 -8.68 -22.58 -3.43
#